data_AF-A0A1Q9NZ53-F1
#
_entry.id   AF-A0A1Q9NZ53-F1
#
_cell.length_a   1.000
_cell.length_b   1.000
_cell.length_c   1.000
_cell.angle_alpha   90.00
_cell.angle_beta   90.00
_cell.angle_gamma   90.00
#
_symmetry.space_group_name_H-M   'P 1'
#
loop_
_entity.id
_entity.type
_entity.pdbx_description
1 polymer ?
#
loop_
_entity_poly.entity_id
_entity_poly.type
_entity_poly.pdbx_seq_one_letter_code
_entity_poly.pdbx_strand_id
1 'polypeptide(L)'
;MNSMNLNEVLKTALLRNSLFSFTAGLILLIFGGVFSSTFGMNSGLILRIIGIVLIIFALQIRGLASNPEKQEWMGWYASINDIFWMIGSIILLTVQPLDISLSGKLVIIIIATVVGYFAYAQLKAIAAITSFYELSREVNVPVEILWPVISDVNGFQKYAQSISSTLVVSGKEEGMVRRCYDLKKQGWNETCVKWIEGEMYVMI
;
A
#
# COMPACT_ATOMS: atom_id res chain seq x y z
N MET A 1 -0.49 21.00 -8.38
CA MET A 1 -0.02 19.84 -7.58
C MET A 1 0.25 18.71 -8.55
N ASN A 2 1.49 18.20 -8.62
CA ASN A 2 1.78 17.02 -9.43
C ASN A 2 0.90 15.87 -8.92
N SER A 3 0.12 15.26 -9.81
CA SER A 3 -0.63 14.03 -9.52
C SER A 3 0.38 12.90 -9.30
N MET A 4 0.91 12.83 -8.08
CA MET A 4 1.82 11.77 -7.68
C MET A 4 1.03 10.47 -7.76
N ASN A 5 1.54 9.50 -8.52
CA ASN A 5 0.93 8.18 -8.58
C ASN A 5 0.88 7.61 -7.15
N LEU A 6 -0.31 7.36 -6.62
CA LEU A 6 -0.52 6.93 -5.23
C LEU A 6 0.24 5.63 -4.91
N ASN A 7 0.42 4.76 -5.90
CA ASN A 7 1.25 3.55 -5.78
C ASN A 7 2.73 3.89 -5.55
N GLU A 8 3.24 4.95 -6.17
CA GLU A 8 4.62 5.41 -5.92
C GLU A 8 4.77 6.03 -4.53
N VAL A 9 3.71 6.65 -3.99
CA VAL A 9 3.70 7.13 -2.59
C VAL A 9 3.80 5.95 -1.62
N LEU A 10 2.95 4.93 -1.80
CA LEU A 10 2.96 3.73 -0.96
C LEU A 10 4.30 2.99 -1.06
N LYS A 11 4.82 2.78 -2.27
CA LYS A 11 6.14 2.19 -2.52
C LYS A 11 7.25 2.96 -1.83
N THR A 12 7.22 4.29 -1.90
CA THR A 12 8.23 5.13 -1.23
C THR A 12 8.18 4.96 0.29
N ALA A 13 6.98 4.91 0.88
CA ALA A 13 6.81 4.66 2.32
C ALA A 13 7.35 3.27 2.72
N LEU A 14 7.02 2.23 1.95
CA LEU A 14 7.51 0.86 2.17
C LEU A 14 9.03 0.77 2.08
N LEU A 15 9.64 1.37 1.06
CA LEU A 15 11.10 1.35 0.89
C LEU A 15 11.84 2.10 1.99
N ARG A 16 11.28 3.21 2.48
CA ARG A 16 11.84 3.95 3.62
C ARG A 16 11.76 3.14 4.91
N ASN A 17 10.63 2.47 5.16
CA ASN A 17 10.51 1.59 6.32
C ASN A 17 11.48 0.40 6.24
N SER A 18 11.56 -0.24 5.07
CA SER A 18 12.52 -1.31 4.81
C SER A 18 13.96 -0.85 5.06
N LEU A 19 14.37 0.32 4.55
CA LEU A 19 15.71 0.85 4.78
C LEU A 19 15.98 1.10 6.27
N PHE A 20 15.05 1.75 6.97
CA PHE A 20 15.18 2.01 8.40
C PHE A 20 15.32 0.72 9.19
N SER A 21 14.43 -0.25 8.95
CA SER A 21 14.42 -1.55 9.62
C SER A 21 15.68 -2.35 9.33
N PHE A 22 16.19 -2.33 8.10
CA PHE A 22 17.43 -2.99 7.72
C PHE A 22 18.64 -2.38 8.45
N THR A 23 18.74 -1.05 8.46
CA THR A 23 19.83 -0.35 9.15
C THR A 23 19.77 -0.57 10.66
N ALA A 24 18.59 -0.46 11.28
CA ALA A 24 18.40 -0.76 12.70
C ALA A 24 18.76 -2.23 13.01
N GLY A 25 18.33 -3.15 12.14
CA GLY A 25 18.63 -4.57 12.27
C GLY A 25 20.13 -4.88 12.22
N LEU A 26 20.86 -4.28 11.27
CA LEU A 26 22.32 -4.40 11.17
C LEU A 26 23.03 -3.82 12.40
N ILE A 27 22.59 -2.65 12.88
CA ILE A 27 23.17 -2.03 14.08
C ILE A 27 22.99 -2.95 15.29
N LEU A 28 21.79 -3.50 15.50
CA LEU A 28 21.52 -4.39 16.64
C LEU A 28 22.23 -5.74 16.50
N LEU A 29 22.34 -6.29 15.29
CA LEU A 29 23.05 -7.54 15.04
C LEU A 29 24.55 -7.43 15.33
N ILE A 30 25.20 -6.37 14.85
CA ILE A 30 26.65 -6.17 15.00
C ILE A 30 26.98 -5.62 16.39
N PHE A 31 26.27 -4.58 16.84
CA PHE A 31 26.59 -3.82 18.04
C PHE A 31 25.68 -4.11 19.24
N GLY A 32 24.80 -5.12 19.18
CA GLY A 32 23.86 -5.43 20.25
C GLY A 32 24.52 -5.67 21.62
N GLY A 33 25.76 -6.17 21.66
CA GLY A 33 26.51 -6.30 22.91
C GLY A 33 26.95 -4.95 23.51
N VAL A 34 27.28 -3.96 22.68
CA VAL A 34 27.61 -2.61 23.13
C VAL A 34 26.35 -1.92 23.65
N PHE A 35 25.26 -2.02 22.89
CA PHE A 35 23.98 -1.43 23.26
C PHE A 35 23.29 -2.11 24.45
N SER A 36 23.65 -3.34 24.84
CA SER A 36 22.99 -4.01 25.98
C SER A 36 23.16 -3.20 27.28
N SER A 37 24.31 -2.56 27.46
CA SER A 37 24.56 -1.65 28.59
C SER A 37 23.60 -0.45 28.60
N THR A 38 23.33 0.15 27.44
CA THR A 38 22.34 1.23 27.28
C THR A 38 20.95 0.78 27.70
N PHE A 39 20.59 -0.49 27.49
CA PHE A 39 19.30 -1.04 27.90
C PHE A 39 19.28 -1.57 29.34
N GLY A 40 20.40 -1.57 30.07
CA GLY A 40 20.50 -2.17 31.40
C GLY A 40 20.54 -3.70 31.39
N MET A 41 20.93 -4.30 30.25
CA MET A 41 20.89 -5.75 30.03
C MET A 41 22.28 -6.37 30.12
N ASN A 42 22.37 -7.53 30.77
CA ASN A 42 23.60 -8.30 30.93
C ASN A 42 24.04 -9.05 29.66
N SER A 43 23.17 -9.16 28.65
CA SER A 43 23.45 -9.86 27.40
C SER A 43 22.83 -9.14 26.21
N GLY A 44 23.62 -8.98 25.14
CA GLY A 44 23.17 -8.44 23.86
C GLY A 44 22.43 -9.46 22.97
N LEU A 45 22.22 -10.70 23.44
CA LEU A 45 21.61 -11.77 22.64
C LEU A 45 20.21 -11.37 22.13
N ILE A 46 19.37 -10.82 23.01
CA ILE A 46 18.00 -10.40 22.65
C ILE A 46 18.03 -9.33 21.57
N LEU A 47 18.91 -8.33 21.71
CA LEU A 47 19.07 -7.27 20.71
C LEU A 47 19.53 -7.83 19.36
N ARG A 48 20.45 -8.80 19.34
CA ARG A 48 20.89 -9.45 18.10
C ARG A 48 19.79 -10.26 17.42
N ILE A 49 18.99 -10.99 18.20
CA ILE A 49 17.83 -11.74 17.68
C ILE A 49 16.83 -10.78 17.05
N ILE A 50 16.50 -9.70 17.74
CA ILE A 50 15.66 -8.61 17.19
C ILE A 50 16.27 -8.09 15.88
N GLY A 51 17.59 -7.87 15.85
CA GLY A 51 18.29 -7.42 14.66
C GLY A 51 18.10 -8.34 13.44
N ILE A 52 18.18 -9.66 13.65
CA ILE A 52 17.92 -10.66 12.61
C ILE A 52 16.48 -10.57 12.10
N VAL A 53 15.50 -10.50 13.01
CA VAL A 53 14.07 -10.38 12.65
C VAL A 53 13.82 -9.12 11.80
N LEU A 54 14.40 -7.99 12.20
CA LEU A 54 14.29 -6.73 11.45
C LEU A 54 14.91 -6.81 10.05
N ILE A 55 16.05 -7.48 9.90
CA ILE A 55 16.68 -7.70 8.59
C ILE A 55 15.77 -8.54 7.70
N ILE A 56 15.22 -9.65 8.21
CA ILE A 56 14.30 -10.51 7.45
C ILE A 56 13.06 -9.71 7.02
N PHE A 57 12.44 -8.98 7.94
CA PHE A 57 11.29 -8.12 7.67
C PHE A 57 11.59 -7.08 6.57
N ALA A 58 12.74 -6.40 6.68
CA ALA A 58 13.14 -5.39 5.70
C ALA A 58 13.35 -5.98 4.30
N LEU A 59 13.96 -7.17 4.20
CA LEU A 59 14.17 -7.86 2.92
C LEU A 59 12.85 -8.31 2.29
N GLN A 60 11.89 -8.80 3.09
CA GLN A 60 10.55 -9.17 2.63
C GLN A 60 9.82 -7.97 2.02
N ILE A 61 9.81 -6.83 2.71
CA ILE A 61 9.18 -5.60 2.18
C ILE A 61 9.87 -5.17 0.89
N ARG A 62 11.20 -5.07 0.88
CA ARG A 62 11.94 -4.59 -0.30
C ARG A 62 11.70 -5.44 -1.54
N GLY A 63 11.69 -6.76 -1.38
CA GLY A 63 11.50 -7.70 -2.48
C GLY A 63 10.12 -7.58 -3.14
N LEU A 64 9.10 -7.21 -2.37
CA LEU A 64 7.71 -7.20 -2.83
C LEU A 64 7.15 -5.80 -3.09
N ALA A 65 7.74 -4.74 -2.52
CA ALA A 65 7.33 -3.35 -2.74
C ALA A 65 7.49 -2.88 -4.19
N SER A 66 8.31 -3.57 -5.01
CA SER A 66 8.49 -3.26 -6.43
C SER A 66 7.42 -3.87 -7.34
N ASN A 67 6.58 -4.79 -6.84
CA ASN A 67 5.50 -5.40 -7.60
C ASN A 67 4.17 -4.66 -7.35
N PRO A 68 3.63 -3.90 -8.33
CA PRO A 68 2.39 -3.13 -8.15
C PRO A 68 1.20 -3.96 -7.65
N GLU A 69 1.05 -5.21 -8.11
CA GLU A 69 -0.05 -6.10 -7.72
C GLU A 69 0.00 -6.49 -6.23
N LYS A 70 1.20 -6.44 -5.63
CA LYS A 70 1.42 -6.85 -4.23
C LYS A 70 1.63 -5.67 -3.29
N GLN A 71 1.69 -4.44 -3.81
CA GLN A 71 2.02 -3.25 -3.03
C GLN A 71 0.99 -2.97 -1.93
N GLU A 72 -0.31 -3.09 -2.23
CA GLU A 72 -1.37 -2.86 -1.23
C GLU A 72 -1.30 -3.88 -0.10
N TRP A 73 -1.24 -5.17 -0.45
CA TRP A 73 -1.12 -6.26 0.53
C TRP A 73 0.14 -6.10 1.39
N MET A 74 1.26 -5.74 0.77
CA MET A 74 2.52 -5.50 1.50
C MET A 74 2.44 -4.25 2.39
N GLY A 75 1.69 -3.23 1.95
CA GLY A 75 1.31 -2.07 2.75
C GLY A 75 0.63 -2.46 4.05
N TRP A 76 -0.45 -3.26 3.96
CA TRP A 76 -1.15 -3.77 5.14
C TRP A 76 -0.27 -4.63 6.04
N TYR A 77 0.49 -5.56 5.46
CA TYR A 77 1.41 -6.41 6.21
C TYR A 77 2.43 -5.59 7.02
N ALA A 78 3.09 -4.62 6.38
CA ALA A 78 4.07 -3.75 7.03
C ALA A 78 3.41 -2.91 8.14
N SER A 79 2.26 -2.30 7.85
CA SER A 79 1.55 -1.45 8.81
C SER A 79 1.11 -2.22 10.06
N ILE A 80 0.61 -3.44 9.90
CA ILE A 80 0.18 -4.29 11.02
C ILE A 80 1.38 -4.63 11.92
N ASN A 81 2.52 -5.03 11.33
CA ASN A 81 3.73 -5.32 12.09
C ASN A 81 4.26 -4.08 12.83
N ASP A 82 4.28 -2.92 12.17
CA ASP A 82 4.68 -1.65 12.75
C ASP A 82 3.76 -1.25 13.94
N ILE A 83 2.45 -1.47 13.81
CA ILE A 83 1.47 -1.25 14.89
C ILE A 83 1.72 -2.22 16.06
N PHE A 84 1.95 -3.50 15.78
CA PHE A 84 2.28 -4.48 16.82
C PHE A 84 3.57 -4.09 17.56
N TRP A 85 4.57 -3.58 16.84
CA TRP A 85 5.81 -3.08 17.44
C TRP A 85 5.55 -1.89 18.37
N MET A 86 4.72 -0.94 17.92
CA MET A 86 4.31 0.23 18.72
C MET A 86 3.55 -0.19 19.99
N ILE A 87 2.58 -1.10 19.86
CA ILE A 87 1.82 -1.64 21.01
C ILE A 87 2.75 -2.39 21.97
N GLY A 88 3.63 -3.24 21.45
CA GLY A 88 4.63 -3.96 22.24
C GLY A 88 5.54 -3.00 23.01
N SER A 89 5.92 -1.88 22.39
CA SER A 89 6.70 -0.81 23.04
C SER A 89 5.92 -0.16 24.18
N ILE A 90 4.63 0.14 24.01
CA ILE A 90 3.76 0.68 25.07
C ILE A 90 3.67 -0.30 26.25
N ILE A 91 3.42 -1.59 25.98
CA ILE A 91 3.35 -2.63 27.00
C ILE A 91 4.66 -2.73 27.76
N LEU A 92 5.79 -2.76 27.05
CA LEU A 92 7.12 -2.86 27.64
C LEU A 92 7.43 -1.68 28.58
N LEU A 93 6.98 -0.48 28.24
CA LEU A 93 7.20 0.73 29.05
C LEU A 93 6.25 0.86 30.25
N THR A 94 5.03 0.33 30.14
CA THR A 94 3.98 0.45 31.17
C THR A 94 4.00 -0.69 32.18
N VAL A 95 4.08 -1.93 31.70
CA VAL A 95 4.14 -3.14 32.55
C VAL A 95 5.55 -3.32 33.13
N GLN A 96 6.58 -2.82 32.44
CA GLN A 96 7.99 -2.95 32.82
C GLN A 96 8.38 -4.39 33.19
N PRO A 97 8.11 -5.39 32.34
CA PRO A 97 8.48 -6.78 32.62
C PRO A 97 10.00 -7.00 32.62
N LEU A 98 10.77 -6.00 32.17
CA LEU A 98 12.22 -5.97 32.14
C LEU A 98 12.70 -4.69 32.82
N ASP A 99 13.80 -4.77 33.57
CA ASP A 99 14.46 -3.64 34.22
C ASP A 99 15.24 -2.77 33.22
N ILE A 100 14.51 -2.21 32.24
CA ILE A 100 15.09 -1.39 31.17
C ILE A 100 15.53 -0.05 31.76
N SER A 101 16.79 0.32 31.50
CA SER A 101 17.33 1.61 31.91
C SER A 101 16.52 2.79 31.33
N LEU A 102 16.65 3.98 31.93
CA LEU A 102 16.03 5.20 31.41
C LEU A 102 16.44 5.48 29.95
N SER A 103 17.73 5.31 29.63
CA SER A 103 18.25 5.50 28.27
C SER A 103 17.62 4.50 27.28
N GLY A 104 17.46 3.24 27.69
CA GLY A 104 16.79 2.22 26.87
C GLY A 104 15.33 2.56 26.62
N LYS A 105 14.61 3.04 27.63
CA LYS A 105 13.22 3.51 27.51
C LYS A 105 13.09 4.65 26.50
N LEU A 106 13.99 5.63 26.54
CA LEU A 106 14.02 6.73 25.57
C LEU A 106 14.25 6.24 24.13
N VAL A 107 15.17 5.29 23.93
CA VAL A 107 15.42 4.69 22.61
C VAL A 107 14.16 3.97 22.10
N ILE A 108 13.48 3.20 22.95
CA ILE A 108 12.23 2.52 22.59
C ILE A 108 11.17 3.53 22.13
N ILE A 109 10.99 4.63 22.86
CA ILE A 109 10.00 5.68 22.51
C ILE A 109 10.33 6.29 21.14
N ILE A 110 11.59 6.62 20.88
CA ILE A 110 12.03 7.18 19.59
C ILE A 110 11.74 6.21 18.45
N ILE A 111 12.15 4.94 18.59
CA ILE A 111 11.93 3.92 17.56
C ILE A 111 10.42 3.70 17.34
N ALA A 112 9.63 3.56 18.41
CA ALA A 112 8.19 3.38 18.30
C ALA A 112 7.50 4.56 17.58
N THR A 113 7.98 5.79 17.80
CA THR A 113 7.48 6.98 17.10
C THR A 113 7.79 6.95 15.61
N VAL A 114 9.02 6.58 15.24
CA VAL A 114 9.44 6.46 13.83
C VAL A 114 8.67 5.36 13.11
N VAL A 115 8.53 4.20 13.74
CA VAL A 115 7.77 3.05 13.20
C VAL A 115 6.28 3.39 13.09
N GLY A 116 5.70 4.05 14.10
CA GLY A 116 4.33 4.55 14.05
C GLY A 116 4.09 5.56 12.93
N TYR A 117 5.07 6.41 12.63
CA TYR A 117 5.01 7.30 11.47
C TYR A 117 4.99 6.52 10.14
N PHE A 118 5.77 5.44 10.01
CA PHE A 118 5.72 4.59 8.82
C PHE A 118 4.37 3.90 8.64
N ALA A 119 3.81 3.33 9.72
CA ALA A 119 2.47 2.75 9.69
C ALA A 119 1.43 3.79 9.24
N TYR A 120 1.44 4.98 9.84
CA TYR A 120 0.53 6.06 9.45
C TYR A 120 0.68 6.45 7.96
N ALA A 121 1.91 6.60 7.47
CA ALA A 121 2.16 6.97 6.07
C ALA A 121 1.68 5.89 5.09
N GLN A 122 1.92 4.61 5.41
CA GLN A 122 1.45 3.47 4.61
C GLN A 122 -0.08 3.39 4.59
N LEU A 123 -0.73 3.46 5.75
CA LEU A 123 -2.19 3.41 5.86
C LEU A 123 -2.87 4.58 5.16
N LYS A 124 -2.30 5.80 5.27
CA LYS A 124 -2.81 6.97 4.55
C LYS A 124 -2.72 6.78 3.03
N ALA A 125 -1.64 6.19 2.52
CA ALA A 125 -1.49 5.91 1.10
C ALA A 125 -2.48 4.83 0.63
N ILE A 126 -2.65 3.75 1.40
CA ILE A 126 -3.63 2.70 1.12
C ILE A 126 -5.05 3.28 1.07
N ALA A 127 -5.44 4.07 2.07
CA ALA A 127 -6.77 4.69 2.11
C ALA A 127 -7.05 5.59 0.90
N ALA A 128 -6.02 6.25 0.36
CA ALA A 128 -6.15 7.06 -0.86
C ALA A 128 -6.26 6.21 -2.13
N ILE A 129 -5.69 5.00 -2.14
CA ILE A 129 -5.81 4.04 -3.26
C ILE A 129 -7.19 3.38 -3.26
N THR A 130 -7.71 3.03 -2.09
CA THR A 130 -8.97 2.26 -1.94
C THR A 130 -10.22 3.13 -1.87
N SER A 131 -10.09 4.45 -1.77
CA SER A 131 -11.23 5.36 -1.83
C SER A 131 -11.96 5.22 -3.17
N PHE A 132 -13.20 4.73 -3.12
CA PHE A 132 -14.14 4.82 -4.23
C PHE A 132 -14.49 6.30 -4.47
N TYR A 133 -14.40 6.73 -5.72
CA TYR A 133 -14.81 8.07 -6.11
C TYR A 133 -16.06 7.98 -6.98
N GLU A 134 -17.08 8.74 -6.63
CA GLU A 134 -18.24 8.98 -7.49
C GLU A 134 -18.04 10.33 -8.18
N LEU A 135 -18.11 10.34 -9.52
CA LEU A 135 -18.09 11.56 -10.31
C LEU A 135 -19.40 11.67 -11.07
N SER A 136 -20.15 12.72 -10.81
CA SER A 136 -21.37 13.05 -11.55
C SER A 136 -21.18 14.34 -12.34
N ARG A 137 -21.81 14.39 -13.51
CA ARG A 137 -21.88 15.60 -14.34
C ARG A 137 -23.24 15.66 -14.99
N GLU A 138 -23.91 16.80 -14.84
CA GLU A 138 -25.13 17.09 -15.56
C GLU A 138 -24.82 17.51 -17.00
N VAL A 139 -25.56 16.95 -17.95
CA VAL A 139 -25.47 17.27 -19.37
C VAL A 139 -26.88 17.50 -19.91
N ASN A 140 -27.09 18.60 -20.63
CA ASN A 140 -28.39 18.94 -21.21
C ASN A 140 -28.55 18.28 -22.59
N VAL A 141 -28.70 16.95 -22.60
CA VAL A 141 -28.82 16.13 -23.81
C VAL A 141 -29.86 15.03 -23.56
N PRO A 142 -30.81 14.79 -24.49
CA PRO A 142 -31.74 13.66 -24.40
C PRO A 142 -31.02 12.31 -24.27
N VAL A 143 -31.60 11.37 -23.53
CA VAL A 143 -31.02 10.05 -23.27
C VAL A 143 -30.80 9.28 -24.56
N GLU A 144 -31.66 9.43 -25.55
CA GLU A 144 -31.60 8.73 -26.84
C GLU A 144 -30.37 9.13 -27.67
N ILE A 145 -29.84 10.34 -27.42
CA ILE A 145 -28.62 10.85 -28.06
C ILE A 145 -27.40 10.49 -27.22
N LEU A 146 -27.51 10.58 -25.89
CA LEU A 146 -26.40 10.37 -24.98
C LEU A 146 -26.06 8.88 -24.81
N TRP A 147 -27.06 8.02 -24.73
CA TRP A 147 -26.87 6.60 -24.45
C TRP A 147 -25.99 5.90 -25.49
N PRO A 148 -26.18 6.06 -26.82
CA PRO A 148 -25.29 5.47 -27.81
C PRO A 148 -23.83 5.89 -27.70
N VAL A 149 -23.56 7.06 -27.10
CA VAL A 149 -22.19 7.54 -26.85
C VAL A 149 -21.60 6.88 -25.61
N ILE A 150 -22.38 6.78 -24.53
CA ILE A 150 -21.96 6.15 -23.28
C ILE A 150 -21.78 4.63 -23.46
N SER A 151 -22.72 3.98 -24.14
CA SER A 151 -22.74 2.53 -24.36
C SER A 151 -21.82 2.06 -25.51
N ASP A 152 -21.10 2.97 -26.19
CA ASP A 152 -20.04 2.62 -27.16
C ASP A 152 -18.80 2.10 -26.45
N VAL A 153 -18.91 0.88 -25.91
CA VAL A 153 -17.87 0.22 -25.12
C VAL A 153 -16.59 -0.02 -25.92
N ASN A 154 -16.70 -0.20 -27.26
CA ASN A 154 -15.58 -0.32 -28.21
C ASN A 154 -14.96 1.02 -28.63
N GLY A 155 -15.69 2.11 -28.48
CA GLY A 155 -15.23 3.47 -28.78
C GLY A 155 -14.76 4.23 -27.56
N PHE A 156 -14.73 3.60 -26.38
CA PHE A 156 -14.40 4.24 -25.12
C PHE A 156 -13.03 4.97 -25.12
N GLN A 157 -12.06 4.48 -25.88
CA GLN A 157 -10.76 5.14 -26.10
C GLN A 157 -10.88 6.56 -26.67
N LYS A 158 -11.98 6.90 -27.36
CA LYS A 158 -12.22 8.25 -27.89
C LYS A 158 -12.40 9.27 -26.76
N TYR A 159 -12.86 8.82 -25.60
CA TYR A 159 -13.23 9.67 -24.47
C TYR A 159 -12.28 9.52 -23.27
N ALA A 160 -11.54 8.41 -23.19
CA ALA A 160 -10.60 8.11 -22.11
C ALA A 160 -9.14 8.34 -22.57
N GLN A 161 -8.54 9.46 -22.15
CA GLN A 161 -7.18 9.87 -22.57
C GLN A 161 -6.07 8.88 -22.17
N SER A 162 -6.31 8.02 -21.17
CA SER A 162 -5.35 7.02 -20.70
C SER A 162 -5.42 5.68 -21.45
N ILE A 163 -6.39 5.50 -22.35
CA ILE A 163 -6.67 4.24 -23.05
C ILE A 163 -6.20 4.35 -24.50
N SER A 164 -5.35 3.41 -24.93
CA SER A 164 -4.85 3.36 -26.32
C SER A 164 -5.81 2.61 -27.24
N SER A 165 -6.45 1.54 -26.77
CA SER A 165 -7.46 0.81 -27.53
C SER A 165 -8.41 0.05 -26.62
N THR A 166 -9.62 -0.22 -27.14
CA THR A 166 -10.57 -1.13 -26.53
C THR A 166 -11.13 -2.10 -27.57
N LEU A 167 -11.44 -3.31 -27.13
CA LEU A 167 -12.01 -4.35 -27.99
C LEU A 167 -12.93 -5.28 -27.19
N VAL A 168 -14.16 -5.46 -27.63
CA VAL A 168 -15.05 -6.50 -27.12
C VAL A 168 -14.53 -7.85 -27.61
N VAL A 169 -14.13 -8.71 -26.67
CA VAL A 169 -13.53 -10.02 -26.97
C VAL A 169 -14.55 -11.16 -26.88
N SER A 170 -15.65 -10.98 -26.15
CA SER A 170 -16.74 -11.95 -26.06
C SER A 170 -18.02 -11.32 -25.49
N GLY A 171 -19.16 -11.97 -25.74
CA GLY A 171 -20.46 -11.60 -25.17
C GLY A 171 -21.07 -10.32 -25.76
N LYS A 172 -22.19 -9.90 -25.18
CA LYS A 172 -22.94 -8.68 -25.50
C LYS A 172 -23.68 -8.23 -24.24
N GLU A 173 -23.83 -6.91 -24.04
CA GLU A 173 -24.56 -6.34 -22.89
C GLU A 173 -24.06 -6.94 -21.56
N GLU A 174 -24.94 -7.51 -20.74
CA GLU A 174 -24.57 -8.22 -19.52
C GLU A 174 -23.81 -9.53 -19.85
N GLY A 175 -22.65 -9.72 -19.20
CA GLY A 175 -21.72 -10.82 -19.48
C GLY A 175 -20.72 -10.53 -20.61
N MET A 176 -20.79 -9.37 -21.26
CA MET A 176 -19.80 -8.93 -22.24
C MET A 176 -18.42 -8.75 -21.60
N VAL A 177 -17.36 -9.18 -22.27
CA VAL A 177 -15.97 -8.94 -21.86
C VAL A 177 -15.32 -7.96 -22.84
N ARG A 178 -14.84 -6.84 -22.32
CA ARG A 178 -14.01 -5.87 -23.04
C ARG A 178 -12.56 -6.05 -22.61
N ARG A 179 -11.63 -5.99 -23.56
CA ARG A 179 -10.21 -5.82 -23.31
C ARG A 179 -9.80 -4.38 -23.57
N CYS A 180 -9.13 -3.78 -22.60
CA CYS A 180 -8.59 -2.43 -22.67
C CYS A 180 -7.06 -2.49 -22.72
N TYR A 181 -6.44 -1.50 -23.35
CA TYR A 181 -4.99 -1.31 -23.33
C TYR A 181 -4.65 0.12 -22.92
N ASP A 182 -3.64 0.29 -22.07
CA ASP A 182 -3.11 1.61 -21.72
C ASP A 182 -2.15 2.14 -22.80
N LEU A 183 -1.64 3.36 -22.60
CA LEU A 183 -0.63 3.96 -23.49
C LEU A 183 0.70 3.19 -23.54
N LYS A 184 0.96 2.31 -22.56
CA LYS A 184 2.15 1.43 -22.49
C LYS A 184 1.89 0.04 -23.05
N LYS A 185 0.71 -0.19 -23.66
CA LYS A 185 0.24 -1.48 -24.20
C LYS A 185 0.06 -2.58 -23.15
N GLN A 186 -0.05 -2.24 -21.87
CA GLN A 186 -0.51 -3.17 -20.85
C GLN A 186 -2.01 -3.32 -20.97
N GLY A 187 -2.51 -4.55 -20.91
CA GLY A 187 -3.93 -4.81 -21.15
C GLY A 187 -4.59 -5.60 -20.02
N TRP A 188 -5.85 -5.29 -19.77
CA TRP A 188 -6.72 -5.94 -18.80
C TRP A 188 -8.08 -6.23 -19.43
N ASN A 189 -8.79 -7.17 -18.82
CA ASN A 189 -10.16 -7.50 -19.21
C ASN A 189 -11.11 -6.90 -18.18
N GLU A 190 -12.25 -6.43 -18.66
CA GLU A 190 -13.37 -5.95 -17.86
C GLU A 190 -14.62 -6.72 -18.29
N THR A 191 -15.43 -7.14 -17.33
CA THR A 191 -16.69 -7.85 -17.56
C THR A 191 -17.86 -6.94 -17.21
N CYS A 192 -18.81 -6.82 -18.13
CA CYS A 192 -20.08 -6.17 -17.87
C CYS A 192 -20.93 -7.04 -16.95
N VAL A 193 -21.20 -6.58 -15.74
CA VAL A 193 -22.00 -7.32 -14.75
C VAL A 193 -23.43 -6.82 -14.60
N LYS A 194 -23.75 -5.71 -15.27
CA LYS A 194 -25.10 -5.14 -15.30
C LYS A 194 -25.25 -4.29 -16.54
N TRP A 195 -26.37 -4.47 -17.25
CA TRP A 195 -26.75 -3.62 -18.37
C TRP A 195 -28.22 -3.26 -18.29
N ILE A 196 -28.53 -1.97 -18.20
CA ILE A 196 -29.88 -1.43 -18.30
C ILE A 196 -29.88 -0.40 -19.44
N GLU A 197 -30.53 -0.76 -20.54
CA GLU A 197 -30.59 0.05 -21.74
C GLU A 197 -31.18 1.44 -21.46
N GLY A 198 -30.48 2.49 -21.91
CA GLY A 198 -30.87 3.88 -21.68
C GLY A 198 -30.55 4.42 -20.28
N GLU A 199 -30.06 3.60 -19.35
CA GLU A 199 -29.84 4.01 -17.96
C GLU A 199 -28.39 3.83 -17.51
N MET A 200 -27.88 2.61 -17.49
CA MET A 200 -26.55 2.32 -16.92
C MET A 200 -25.95 1.00 -17.40
N TYR A 201 -24.62 0.92 -17.34
CA TYR A 201 -23.92 -0.36 -17.34
C TYR A 201 -22.78 -0.34 -16.31
N VAL A 202 -22.33 -1.52 -15.87
CA VAL A 202 -21.26 -1.66 -14.87
C VAL A 202 -20.20 -2.64 -15.39
N MET A 203 -18.94 -2.20 -15.42
CA MET A 203 -17.78 -2.99 -15.80
C MET A 203 -16.89 -3.27 -14.58
N ILE A 204 -16.42 -4.51 -14.41
CA ILE A 204 -15.47 -4.92 -13.36
C ILE A 204 -14.27 -5.68 -13.90
#